data_AF-A0A9Q0RUY9-F1
#
_entry.id   AF-A0A9Q0RUY9-F1
#
_cell.length_a   1.000
_cell.length_b   1.000
_cell.length_c   1.000
_cell.angle_alpha   90.00
_cell.angle_beta   90.00
_cell.angle_gamma   90.00
#
_symmetry.space_group_name_H-M   'P 1'
#
loop_
_entity.id
_entity.type
_entity.pdbx_description
1 polymer ?
#
loop_
_entity_poly.entity_id
_entity_poly.type
_entity_poly.pdbx_seq_one_letter_code
_entity_poly.pdbx_strand_id
1 'polypeptide(L)'
;MKNFIILLCIVGITAVSGHHGQHRDQYRRNRSGNNNIRLLPCIDEILAAIRAAIAVDQNTDIVAIFGILISNSQNTVLINTYAILLSLALVFHVSAAITGIMLGFCRSKEIVSDTLTAFVHSYEYDAVLRETMDWTQLKFHCCGNSGPEDWIDYFKSIETVEVESSGRDENSTLASTAVTLASDTNTMPSSCCVRDSDYLNLRCENYYEFGCLQHVQEVVSANLLMASFLALGMGLLDLLGAVMGFLITKTIRRERQIDADYNQLGMKSSRY
;
A
#
# COMPACT_ATOMS: atom_id res chain seq x y z
N MET A 1 9.94 -28.36 11.88
CA MET A 1 10.84 -27.20 11.73
C MET A 1 10.56 -26.37 10.47
N LYS A 2 10.52 -26.95 9.26
CA LYS A 2 10.24 -26.18 8.01
C LYS A 2 8.90 -25.41 8.03
N ASN A 3 7.83 -26.03 8.53
CA ASN A 3 6.51 -25.37 8.65
C ASN A 3 6.49 -24.22 9.67
N PHE A 4 7.41 -24.21 10.63
CA PHE A 4 7.52 -23.15 11.64
C PHE A 4 8.24 -21.91 11.10
N ILE A 5 9.23 -22.10 10.22
CA ILE A 5 9.94 -21.01 9.55
C ILE A 5 8.99 -20.26 8.61
N ILE A 6 8.14 -20.97 7.87
CA ILE A 6 7.12 -20.37 7.00
C ILE A 6 6.11 -19.53 7.81
N LEU A 7 5.69 -20.03 8.98
CA LEU A 7 4.79 -19.30 9.88
C LEU A 7 5.42 -17.98 10.35
N LEU A 8 6.70 -17.98 10.72
CA LEU A 8 7.41 -16.77 11.17
C LEU A 8 7.60 -15.75 10.05
N CYS A 9 7.84 -16.19 8.81
CA CYS A 9 7.92 -15.29 7.66
C CYS A 9 6.58 -14.62 7.37
N ILE A 10 5.47 -15.37 7.45
CA ILE A 10 4.11 -14.84 7.22
C ILE A 10 3.73 -13.84 8.32
N VAL A 11 3.92 -14.20 9.60
CA VAL A 11 3.66 -13.29 10.73
C VAL A 11 4.56 -12.03 10.68
N GLY A 12 5.78 -12.16 10.17
CA GLY A 12 6.69 -11.03 9.98
C GLY A 12 6.23 -10.05 8.91
N ILE A 13 5.73 -10.54 7.77
CA ILE A 13 5.20 -9.70 6.67
C ILE A 13 3.95 -8.92 7.12
N THR A 14 3.13 -9.52 7.99
CA THR A 14 1.83 -8.95 8.39
C THR A 14 1.95 -7.94 9.53
N ALA A 15 2.93 -8.12 10.41
CA ALA A 15 3.31 -7.13 11.40
C ALA A 15 3.77 -5.81 10.75
N VAL A 16 4.44 -5.90 9.59
CA VAL A 16 4.87 -4.73 8.81
C VAL A 16 3.66 -4.02 8.15
N SER A 17 2.74 -4.77 7.54
CA SER A 17 1.52 -4.21 6.94
C SER A 17 0.58 -3.57 7.97
N GLY A 18 0.46 -4.16 9.18
CA GLY A 18 -0.36 -3.63 10.27
C GLY A 18 0.16 -2.31 10.85
N HIS A 19 1.49 -2.17 10.98
CA HIS A 19 2.11 -0.92 11.43
C HIS A 19 1.90 0.24 10.43
N HIS A 20 1.81 -0.07 9.13
CA HIS A 20 1.55 0.91 8.08
C HIS A 20 0.07 1.35 8.00
N GLY A 21 -0.88 0.50 8.43
CA GLY A 21 -2.31 0.80 8.41
C GLY A 21 -2.74 1.90 9.39
N GLN A 22 -2.04 2.03 10.52
CA GLN A 22 -2.43 2.93 11.61
C GLN A 22 -2.20 4.42 11.28
N HIS A 23 -1.30 4.73 10.34
CA HIS A 23 -1.04 6.10 9.87
C HIS A 23 -2.10 6.63 8.87
N ARG A 24 -2.80 5.74 8.12
CA ARG A 24 -3.82 6.17 7.13
C ARG A 24 -5.09 6.78 7.77
N ASP A 25 -5.38 6.45 9.03
CA ASP A 25 -6.58 6.96 9.72
C ASP A 25 -6.50 8.44 10.11
N GLN A 26 -5.29 9.01 10.18
CA GLN A 26 -5.13 10.46 10.38
C GLN A 26 -5.45 11.26 9.12
N TYR A 27 -5.07 10.78 7.93
CA TYR A 27 -5.34 11.47 6.66
C TYR A 27 -6.85 11.55 6.33
N ARG A 28 -7.62 10.51 6.68
CA ARG A 28 -9.08 10.46 6.42
C ARG A 28 -9.87 11.47 7.24
N ARG A 29 -9.39 11.87 8.43
CA ARG A 29 -10.09 12.84 9.30
C ARG A 29 -9.91 14.29 8.86
N ASN A 30 -8.76 14.66 8.30
CA ASN A 30 -8.52 16.04 7.85
C ASN A 30 -9.26 16.43 6.56
N ARG A 31 -9.65 15.46 5.71
CA ARG A 31 -10.33 15.75 4.43
C ARG A 31 -11.85 15.94 4.53
N SER A 32 -12.47 15.59 5.67
CA SER A 32 -13.93 15.71 5.88
C SER A 32 -14.43 17.15 6.03
N GLY A 33 -13.55 18.17 5.96
CA GLY A 33 -13.90 19.57 6.20
C GLY A 33 -14.17 20.43 4.97
N ASN A 34 -13.91 19.97 3.74
CA ASN A 34 -14.04 20.82 2.55
C ASN A 34 -15.18 20.35 1.63
N ASN A 35 -16.38 20.84 1.89
CA ASN A 35 -17.60 20.52 1.15
C ASN A 35 -17.75 21.45 -0.05
N ASN A 36 -16.94 21.27 -1.08
CA ASN A 36 -17.27 21.68 -2.44
C ASN A 36 -16.33 20.97 -3.41
N ILE A 37 -16.92 20.44 -4.49
CA ILE A 37 -16.35 19.90 -5.73
C ILE A 37 -16.80 18.45 -5.95
N ARG A 38 -17.44 18.24 -7.11
CA ARG A 38 -17.86 16.96 -7.71
C ARG A 38 -16.67 16.08 -8.12
N LEU A 39 -15.67 15.91 -7.25
CA LEU A 39 -14.49 15.04 -7.42
C LEU A 39 -14.59 13.77 -6.56
N LEU A 40 -15.81 13.44 -6.10
CA LEU A 40 -16.05 12.46 -5.04
C LEU A 40 -16.28 10.99 -5.44
N PRO A 41 -16.74 10.61 -6.66
CA PRO A 41 -16.98 9.18 -6.91
C PRO A 41 -15.68 8.36 -6.95
N CYS A 42 -14.54 8.98 -7.24
CA CYS A 42 -13.26 8.27 -7.37
C CYS A 42 -12.50 8.12 -6.04
N ILE A 43 -12.60 9.07 -5.10
CA ILE A 43 -11.98 8.94 -3.77
C ILE A 43 -12.60 7.76 -3.02
N ASP A 44 -13.93 7.60 -3.10
CA ASP A 44 -14.61 6.45 -2.51
C ASP A 44 -14.19 5.13 -3.17
N GLU A 45 -13.95 5.12 -4.48
CA GLU A 45 -13.43 3.95 -5.20
C GLU A 45 -11.95 3.64 -4.86
N ILE A 46 -11.10 4.65 -4.71
CA ILE A 46 -9.70 4.51 -4.26
C ILE A 46 -9.68 3.99 -2.82
N LEU A 47 -10.47 4.57 -1.92
CA LEU A 47 -10.60 4.10 -0.55
C LEU A 47 -11.17 2.69 -0.49
N ALA A 48 -12.12 2.33 -1.36
CA ALA A 48 -12.64 0.98 -1.49
C ALA A 48 -11.55 0.01 -1.98
N ALA A 49 -10.77 0.38 -2.99
CA ALA A 49 -9.66 -0.42 -3.51
C ALA A 49 -8.60 -0.68 -2.43
N ILE A 50 -8.20 0.34 -1.69
CA ILE A 50 -7.18 0.18 -0.65
C ILE A 50 -7.75 -0.57 0.57
N ARG A 51 -9.03 -0.38 0.92
CA ARG A 51 -9.70 -1.21 1.95
C ARG A 51 -9.77 -2.68 1.51
N ALA A 52 -10.04 -2.94 0.23
CA ALA A 52 -10.07 -4.28 -0.33
C ALA A 52 -8.68 -4.92 -0.30
N ALA A 53 -7.62 -4.20 -0.65
CA ALA A 53 -6.24 -4.68 -0.58
C ALA A 53 -5.84 -5.07 0.85
N ILE A 54 -6.14 -4.23 1.84
CA ILE A 54 -5.86 -4.53 3.25
C ILE A 54 -6.66 -5.76 3.74
N ALA A 55 -7.92 -5.87 3.32
CA ALA A 55 -8.75 -7.03 3.66
C ALA A 55 -8.24 -8.33 3.00
N VAL A 56 -7.68 -8.24 1.79
CA VAL A 56 -7.06 -9.36 1.09
C VAL A 56 -5.85 -9.88 1.86
N ASP A 57 -4.95 -8.99 2.30
CA ASP A 57 -3.74 -9.38 3.05
C ASP A 57 -4.11 -10.17 4.31
N GLN A 58 -5.08 -9.66 5.08
CA GLN A 58 -5.55 -10.32 6.31
C GLN A 58 -6.17 -11.72 6.06
N ASN A 59 -6.83 -11.92 4.91
CA ASN A 59 -7.41 -13.21 4.57
C ASN A 59 -6.34 -14.25 4.23
N THR A 60 -5.24 -13.85 3.55
CA THR A 60 -4.17 -14.78 3.15
C THR A 60 -3.42 -15.38 4.35
N ASP A 61 -3.30 -14.64 5.44
CA ASP A 61 -2.68 -15.12 6.69
C ASP A 61 -3.51 -16.21 7.36
N ILE A 62 -4.82 -15.98 7.44
CA ILE A 62 -5.77 -16.93 8.01
C ILE A 62 -5.74 -18.21 7.17
N VAL A 63 -5.78 -18.08 5.83
CA VAL A 63 -5.68 -19.21 4.90
C VAL A 63 -4.39 -20.02 5.13
N ALA A 64 -3.26 -19.36 5.35
CA ALA A 64 -2.00 -20.04 5.63
C ALA A 64 -2.02 -20.85 6.93
N ILE A 65 -2.58 -20.28 8.02
CA ILE A 65 -2.74 -20.99 9.29
C ILE A 65 -3.61 -22.24 9.11
N PHE A 66 -4.76 -22.10 8.44
CA PHE A 66 -5.65 -23.23 8.16
C PHE A 66 -4.97 -24.29 7.27
N GLY A 67 -4.15 -23.88 6.30
CA GLY A 67 -3.35 -24.79 5.47
C GLY A 67 -2.40 -25.68 6.30
N ILE A 68 -1.74 -25.12 7.31
CA ILE A 68 -0.86 -25.88 8.21
C ILE A 68 -1.68 -26.85 9.08
N LEU A 69 -2.84 -26.43 9.58
CA LEU A 69 -3.71 -27.27 10.40
C LEU A 69 -4.30 -28.45 9.60
N ILE A 70 -4.61 -28.26 8.31
CA ILE A 70 -5.12 -29.31 7.43
C ILE A 70 -4.09 -30.42 7.24
N SER A 71 -2.80 -30.09 7.14
CA SER A 71 -1.73 -31.08 6.92
C SER A 71 -1.70 -32.21 7.95
N ASN A 72 -2.20 -31.94 9.17
CA ASN A 72 -2.18 -32.92 10.27
C ASN A 72 -3.58 -33.45 10.60
N SER A 73 -4.62 -33.01 9.90
CA SER A 73 -6.00 -33.32 10.24
C SER A 73 -6.71 -34.07 9.10
N GLN A 74 -7.47 -35.11 9.45
CA GLN A 74 -8.46 -35.74 8.55
C GLN A 74 -9.86 -35.14 8.74
N ASN A 75 -9.94 -33.93 9.30
CA ASN A 75 -11.21 -33.29 9.60
C ASN A 75 -11.78 -32.59 8.37
N THR A 76 -12.80 -33.19 7.77
CA THR A 76 -13.50 -32.67 6.59
C THR A 76 -14.13 -31.30 6.81
N VAL A 77 -14.53 -30.96 8.05
CA VAL A 77 -15.05 -29.63 8.38
C VAL A 77 -13.97 -28.58 8.17
N LEU A 78 -12.73 -28.86 8.62
CA LEU A 78 -11.60 -27.94 8.48
C LEU A 78 -11.24 -27.70 7.01
N ILE A 79 -11.19 -28.77 6.20
CA ILE A 79 -10.92 -28.69 4.76
C ILE A 79 -12.01 -27.89 4.04
N ASN A 80 -13.28 -28.11 4.41
CA ASN A 80 -14.40 -27.37 3.82
C ASN A 80 -14.38 -25.89 4.20
N THR A 81 -14.07 -25.55 5.46
CA THR A 81 -13.90 -24.15 5.89
C THR A 81 -12.79 -23.46 5.10
N TYR A 82 -11.64 -24.12 4.90
CA TYR A 82 -10.55 -23.59 4.08
C TYR A 82 -10.97 -23.35 2.63
N ALA A 83 -11.69 -24.28 2.01
CA ALA A 83 -12.19 -24.11 0.64
C ALA A 83 -13.18 -22.93 0.52
N ILE A 84 -14.02 -22.72 1.53
CA ILE A 84 -14.93 -21.56 1.59
C ILE A 84 -14.13 -20.26 1.73
N LEU A 85 -13.14 -20.22 2.62
CA LEU A 85 -12.29 -19.02 2.81
C LEU A 85 -11.54 -18.64 1.54
N LEU A 86 -10.97 -19.62 0.82
CA LEU A 86 -10.35 -19.39 -0.49
C LEU A 86 -11.35 -18.89 -1.54
N SER A 87 -12.58 -19.40 -1.53
CA SER A 87 -13.62 -18.94 -2.46
C SER A 87 -14.00 -17.48 -2.19
N LEU A 88 -14.07 -17.07 -0.92
CA LEU A 88 -14.30 -15.68 -0.55
C LEU A 88 -13.10 -14.79 -0.93
N ALA A 89 -11.87 -15.25 -0.70
CA ALA A 89 -10.66 -14.56 -1.11
C ALA A 89 -10.63 -14.30 -2.63
N LEU A 90 -11.02 -15.30 -3.43
CA LEU A 90 -11.14 -15.16 -4.88
C LEU A 90 -12.10 -14.05 -5.29
N VAL A 91 -13.25 -13.91 -4.61
CA VAL A 91 -14.21 -12.82 -4.88
C VAL A 91 -13.59 -11.45 -4.58
N PHE A 92 -12.83 -11.35 -3.49
CA PHE A 92 -12.11 -10.11 -3.16
C PHE A 92 -10.99 -9.79 -4.16
N HIS A 93 -10.23 -10.79 -4.62
CA HIS A 93 -9.21 -10.58 -5.65
C HIS A 93 -9.82 -10.11 -6.96
N VAL A 94 -10.95 -10.69 -7.38
CA VAL A 94 -11.64 -10.27 -8.61
C VAL A 94 -12.17 -8.84 -8.48
N SER A 95 -12.78 -8.48 -7.34
CA SER A 95 -13.28 -7.12 -7.14
C SER A 95 -12.13 -6.09 -7.12
N ALA A 96 -11.03 -6.40 -6.43
CA ALA A 96 -9.82 -5.56 -6.42
C ALA A 96 -9.21 -5.40 -7.81
N ALA A 97 -9.11 -6.50 -8.59
CA ALA A 97 -8.58 -6.48 -9.95
C ALA A 97 -9.44 -5.61 -10.88
N ILE A 98 -10.77 -5.78 -10.86
CA ILE A 98 -11.69 -4.96 -11.68
C ILE A 98 -11.54 -3.48 -11.31
N THR A 99 -11.49 -3.17 -10.02
CA THR A 99 -11.35 -1.79 -9.53
C THR A 99 -10.01 -1.20 -9.97
N GLY A 100 -8.90 -1.91 -9.75
CA GLY A 100 -7.57 -1.44 -10.15
C GLY A 100 -7.45 -1.17 -11.65
N ILE A 101 -8.03 -2.04 -12.48
CA ILE A 101 -8.08 -1.87 -13.94
C ILE A 101 -8.86 -0.60 -14.31
N MET A 102 -10.03 -0.39 -13.71
CA MET A 102 -10.86 0.80 -14.00
C MET A 102 -10.16 2.10 -13.61
N LEU A 103 -9.51 2.15 -12.45
CA LEU A 103 -8.76 3.34 -12.03
C LEU A 103 -7.56 3.62 -12.95
N GLY A 104 -6.83 2.57 -13.35
CA GLY A 104 -5.69 2.68 -14.25
C GLY A 104 -6.06 3.25 -15.62
N PHE A 105 -7.19 2.81 -16.20
CA PHE A 105 -7.67 3.28 -17.49
C PHE A 105 -8.32 4.67 -17.43
N CYS A 106 -9.05 5.00 -16.36
CA CYS A 106 -9.79 6.26 -16.29
C CYS A 106 -8.91 7.46 -15.93
N ARG A 107 -7.99 7.35 -14.96
CA ARG A 107 -7.38 8.53 -14.31
C ARG A 107 -5.96 8.35 -13.80
N SER A 108 -5.15 7.47 -14.40
CA SER A 108 -3.76 7.25 -13.99
C SER A 108 -2.93 8.54 -13.82
N LYS A 109 -3.10 9.53 -14.71
CA LYS A 109 -2.44 10.85 -14.60
C LYS A 109 -2.87 11.65 -13.37
N GLU A 110 -4.17 11.81 -13.18
CA GLU A 110 -4.75 12.63 -12.11
C GLU A 110 -4.43 12.03 -10.73
N ILE A 111 -4.56 10.71 -10.60
CA ILE A 111 -4.27 9.98 -9.35
C ILE A 111 -2.78 10.09 -8.98
N VAL A 112 -1.88 9.91 -9.95
CA VAL A 112 -0.43 10.03 -9.71
C VAL A 112 -0.08 11.47 -9.33
N SER A 113 -0.62 12.46 -10.04
CA SER A 113 -0.40 13.88 -9.73
C SER A 113 -0.88 14.23 -8.33
N ASP A 114 -2.12 13.88 -7.97
CA ASP A 114 -2.68 14.17 -6.65
C ASP A 114 -1.88 13.50 -5.52
N THR A 115 -1.40 12.28 -5.75
CA THR A 115 -0.60 11.52 -4.79
C THR A 115 0.78 12.16 -4.60
N LEU A 116 1.47 12.51 -5.69
CA LEU A 116 2.77 13.19 -5.62
C LEU A 116 2.64 14.58 -4.97
N THR A 117 1.61 15.34 -5.32
CA THR A 117 1.29 16.62 -4.66
C THR A 117 1.06 16.43 -3.15
N ALA A 118 0.32 15.38 -2.74
CA ALA A 118 0.11 15.08 -1.32
C ALA A 118 1.42 14.75 -0.60
N PHE A 119 2.36 14.07 -1.26
CA PHE A 119 3.69 13.76 -0.71
C PHE A 119 4.52 15.03 -0.50
N VAL A 120 4.48 15.99 -1.45
CA VAL A 120 5.13 17.31 -1.27
C VAL A 120 4.53 18.05 -0.07
N HIS A 121 3.20 18.19 -0.03
CA HIS A 121 2.55 18.98 1.03
C HIS A 121 2.64 18.37 2.44
N SER A 122 2.81 17.05 2.54
CA SER A 122 2.89 16.35 3.84
C SER A 122 4.32 15.94 4.20
N TYR A 123 5.31 16.45 3.46
CA TYR A 123 6.72 16.04 3.56
C TYR A 123 7.32 16.26 4.96
N GLU A 124 7.03 17.39 5.61
CA GLU A 124 7.52 17.62 6.99
C GLU A 124 6.74 16.84 8.05
N TYR A 125 5.46 16.59 7.81
CA TYR A 125 4.53 16.08 8.82
C TYR A 125 4.49 14.56 8.91
N ASP A 126 4.74 13.85 7.81
CA ASP A 126 4.65 12.39 7.75
C ASP A 126 5.98 11.78 7.26
N ALA A 127 6.64 11.03 8.15
CA ALA A 127 7.93 10.41 7.87
C ALA A 127 7.87 9.37 6.75
N VAL A 128 6.73 8.67 6.60
CA VAL A 128 6.53 7.66 5.55
C VAL A 128 6.37 8.36 4.20
N LEU A 129 5.57 9.43 4.14
CA LEU A 129 5.38 10.18 2.89
C LEU A 129 6.67 10.88 2.47
N ARG A 130 7.45 11.38 3.43
CA ARG A 130 8.80 11.90 3.21
C ARG A 130 9.72 10.86 2.58
N GLU A 131 9.89 9.72 3.24
CA GLU A 131 10.77 8.64 2.74
C GLU A 131 10.32 8.14 1.36
N THR A 132 9.01 8.05 1.14
CA THR A 132 8.45 7.66 -0.16
C THR A 132 8.75 8.70 -1.24
N MET A 133 8.62 9.99 -0.93
CA MET A 133 8.98 11.06 -1.87
C MET A 133 10.48 11.04 -2.16
N ASP A 134 11.32 10.92 -1.14
CA ASP A 134 12.77 10.88 -1.28
C ASP A 134 13.21 9.72 -2.17
N TRP A 135 12.69 8.53 -1.89
CA TRP A 135 12.94 7.36 -2.70
C TRP A 135 12.48 7.56 -4.15
N THR A 136 11.32 8.18 -4.36
CA THR A 136 10.77 8.45 -5.70
C THR A 136 11.68 9.38 -6.49
N GLN A 137 12.10 10.49 -5.89
CA GLN A 137 12.98 11.48 -6.52
C GLN A 137 14.34 10.88 -6.87
N LEU A 138 14.94 10.12 -5.95
CA LEU A 138 16.21 9.43 -6.18
C LEU A 138 16.08 8.32 -7.23
N LYS A 139 14.98 7.57 -7.23
CA LYS A 139 14.77 6.43 -8.13
C LYS A 139 14.54 6.85 -9.57
N PHE A 140 13.81 7.94 -9.78
CA PHE A 140 13.40 8.41 -11.11
C PHE A 140 14.16 9.65 -11.58
N HIS A 141 15.12 10.14 -10.79
CA HIS A 141 15.92 11.33 -11.11
C HIS A 141 15.03 12.53 -11.47
N CYS A 142 14.05 12.79 -10.62
CA CYS A 142 13.03 13.81 -10.79
C CYS A 142 12.88 14.63 -9.50
N CYS A 143 12.18 15.77 -9.57
CA CYS A 143 11.94 16.61 -8.41
C CYS A 143 10.52 17.18 -8.40
N GLY A 144 9.88 17.14 -7.23
CA GLY A 144 8.50 17.60 -7.05
C GLY A 144 7.48 16.73 -7.79
N ASN A 145 6.26 17.23 -7.95
CA ASN A 145 5.22 16.59 -8.76
C ASN A 145 5.38 16.97 -10.24
N SER A 146 5.23 18.25 -10.55
CA SER A 146 5.37 18.84 -11.90
C SER A 146 6.80 19.33 -12.16
N GLY A 147 7.51 19.71 -11.10
CA GLY A 147 8.88 20.20 -11.17
C GLY A 147 9.40 20.68 -9.81
N PRO A 148 10.66 21.13 -9.74
CA PRO A 148 11.28 21.62 -8.52
C PRO A 148 10.59 22.86 -7.92
N GLU A 149 9.83 23.61 -8.72
CA GLU A 149 9.02 24.75 -8.28
C GLU A 149 7.97 24.39 -7.23
N ASP A 150 7.49 23.15 -7.20
CA ASP A 150 6.51 22.68 -6.21
C ASP A 150 7.05 22.80 -4.77
N TRP A 151 8.37 22.67 -4.58
CA TRP A 151 9.01 22.87 -3.28
C TRP A 151 9.06 24.35 -2.90
N ILE A 152 9.35 25.23 -3.85
CA ILE A 152 9.38 26.67 -3.63
C ILE A 152 7.99 27.15 -3.21
N ASP A 153 6.93 26.69 -3.87
CA ASP A 153 5.56 27.05 -3.53
C ASP A 153 5.13 26.46 -2.17
N TYR A 154 5.55 25.24 -1.84
CA TYR A 154 5.36 24.64 -0.52
C TYR A 154 5.99 25.49 0.60
N PHE A 155 7.27 25.84 0.49
CA PHE A 155 7.95 26.60 1.55
C PHE A 155 7.43 28.04 1.67
N LYS A 156 7.06 28.69 0.56
CA LYS A 156 6.34 29.98 0.60
C LYS A 156 5.02 29.88 1.36
N SER A 157 4.28 28.78 1.21
CA SER A 157 3.01 28.58 1.92
C SER A 157 3.20 28.43 3.44
N ILE A 158 4.36 27.93 3.87
CA ILE A 158 4.75 27.85 5.28
C ILE A 158 5.17 29.23 5.82
N GLU A 159 5.87 30.04 5.03
CA GLU A 159 6.29 31.40 5.40
C GLU A 159 5.10 32.37 5.57
N THR A 160 3.98 32.13 4.89
CA THR A 160 2.74 32.92 5.05
C THR A 160 1.92 32.57 6.29
N VAL A 161 2.33 31.58 7.10
CA VAL A 161 1.78 31.40 8.45
C VAL A 161 2.33 32.53 9.31
N GLU A 162 1.49 33.55 9.48
CA GLU A 162 1.73 34.74 10.29
C GLU A 162 2.46 34.41 11.60
N VAL A 163 3.76 34.70 11.64
CA VAL A 163 4.29 35.35 12.83
C VAL A 163 3.57 36.70 12.87
N GLU A 164 2.62 36.87 13.79
CA GLU A 164 2.19 38.20 14.21
C GLU A 164 3.45 38.95 14.63
N SER A 165 4.03 39.73 13.71
CA SER A 165 5.02 40.73 14.05
C SER A 165 4.28 41.90 14.71
N SER A 166 3.87 41.70 15.96
CA SER A 166 3.55 42.79 16.86
C SER A 166 4.86 43.45 17.27
N GLY A 167 5.03 44.72 16.88
CA GLY A 167 6.09 45.59 17.40
C GLY A 167 7.26 45.82 16.44
N ARG A 168 7.24 46.97 15.77
CA ARG A 168 8.41 47.60 15.14
C ARG A 168 9.11 48.44 16.22
N ASP A 169 10.24 47.97 16.74
CA ASP A 169 11.11 48.76 17.63
C ASP A 169 12.45 49.06 16.92
N GLU A 170 12.62 50.31 16.48
CA GLU A 170 13.88 50.84 15.93
C GLU A 170 14.85 51.25 17.07
N ASN A 171 15.36 50.29 17.86
CA ASN A 171 16.55 50.49 18.72
C ASN A 171 17.01 49.19 19.41
N SER A 172 17.31 48.14 18.66
CA SER A 172 18.02 46.98 19.22
C SER A 172 19.35 46.79 18.53
N THR A 173 20.42 47.29 19.15
CA THR A 173 21.79 46.86 18.90
C THR A 173 22.09 45.56 19.64
N LEU A 174 21.18 44.59 19.57
CA LEU A 174 21.51 43.18 19.68
C LEU A 174 21.42 42.66 18.26
N ALA A 175 22.59 42.47 17.63
CA ALA A 175 22.68 41.86 16.32
C ALA A 175 21.80 40.61 16.32
N SER A 176 20.84 40.60 15.39
CA SER A 176 19.87 39.55 15.18
C SER A 176 20.53 38.17 15.20
N THR A 177 20.52 37.50 16.35
CA THR A 177 20.60 36.04 16.44
C THR A 177 19.20 35.42 16.37
N ALA A 178 18.23 36.19 15.86
CA ALA A 178 16.98 35.67 15.35
C ALA A 178 17.28 34.98 14.01
N VAL A 179 17.51 33.67 14.11
CA VAL A 179 17.14 32.68 13.10
C VAL A 179 17.55 33.09 11.67
N THR A 180 18.82 32.89 11.37
CA THR A 180 19.25 32.50 10.02
C THR A 180 18.77 31.07 9.73
N LEU A 181 17.45 30.85 9.71
CA LEU A 181 16.80 29.85 8.88
C LEU A 181 15.84 30.64 8.02
N ALA A 182 16.29 31.04 6.85
CA ALA A 182 15.87 30.42 5.59
C ALA A 182 15.24 31.51 4.72
N SER A 183 16.06 32.49 4.35
CA SER A 183 15.86 33.19 3.08
C SER A 183 16.92 32.68 2.13
N ASP A 184 16.87 31.38 1.85
CA ASP A 184 17.47 30.85 0.64
C ASP A 184 16.28 30.35 -0.17
N THR A 185 16.04 30.99 -1.30
CA THR A 185 14.96 30.72 -2.27
C THR A 185 15.04 29.32 -2.92
N ASN A 186 15.80 28.39 -2.33
CA ASN A 186 16.18 27.08 -2.84
C ASN A 186 16.09 25.99 -1.77
N THR A 187 15.23 26.13 -0.75
CA THR A 187 14.99 25.02 0.18
C THR A 187 14.23 23.91 -0.56
N MET A 188 14.91 22.80 -0.81
CA MET A 188 14.36 21.58 -1.40
C MET A 188 15.02 20.39 -0.72
N PRO A 189 14.38 19.21 -0.68
CA PRO A 189 14.96 18.04 -0.04
C PRO A 189 16.22 17.57 -0.79
N SER A 190 17.18 16.98 -0.07
CA SER A 190 18.44 16.50 -0.65
C SER A 190 18.25 15.41 -1.71
N SER A 191 17.13 14.68 -1.65
CA SER A 191 16.69 13.67 -2.63
C SER A 191 16.39 14.25 -4.01
N CYS A 192 16.11 15.55 -4.12
CA CYS A 192 15.94 16.29 -5.38
C CYS A 192 17.27 16.65 -6.06
N CYS A 193 18.42 16.38 -5.43
CA CYS A 193 19.72 16.92 -5.85
C CYS A 193 20.62 15.84 -6.49
N VAL A 194 21.34 16.20 -7.56
CA VAL A 194 21.98 15.25 -8.50
C VAL A 194 23.30 14.67 -7.98
N ARG A 195 23.94 15.29 -6.97
CA ARG A 195 25.19 14.84 -6.35
C ARG A 195 25.40 15.58 -5.03
N ASP A 196 25.85 14.86 -3.99
CA ASP A 196 26.06 15.28 -2.59
C ASP A 196 25.98 16.80 -2.38
N SER A 197 24.87 17.23 -1.80
CA SER A 197 24.79 18.55 -1.16
C SER A 197 25.93 18.62 -0.15
N ASP A 198 26.74 19.67 -0.21
CA ASP A 198 27.69 19.97 0.86
C ASP A 198 26.88 20.05 2.17
N TYR A 199 27.01 19.01 3.00
CA TYR A 199 26.22 18.83 4.24
C TYR A 199 26.34 20.04 5.18
N LEU A 200 27.37 20.87 4.96
CA LEU A 200 27.66 22.06 5.73
C LEU A 200 26.82 23.28 5.32
N ASN A 201 26.29 23.34 4.09
CA ASN A 201 25.64 24.53 3.54
C ASN A 201 24.21 24.31 3.01
N LEU A 202 23.69 23.07 3.02
CA LEU A 202 22.30 22.74 2.60
C LEU A 202 21.89 23.33 1.23
N ARG A 203 22.85 23.62 0.36
CA ARG A 203 22.61 24.27 -0.94
C ARG A 203 22.68 23.25 -2.06
N CYS A 204 21.56 23.06 -2.75
CA CYS A 204 21.51 22.25 -3.96
C CYS A 204 21.91 23.09 -5.17
N GLU A 205 23.18 22.96 -5.58
CA GLU A 205 23.70 23.64 -6.78
C GLU A 205 23.18 22.98 -8.07
N ASN A 206 22.94 21.65 -8.03
CA ASN A 206 22.41 20.88 -9.15
C ASN A 206 21.21 20.03 -8.68
N TYR A 207 20.04 20.26 -9.28
CA TYR A 207 18.81 19.54 -8.99
C TYR A 207 18.21 18.89 -10.23
N TYR A 208 17.31 17.93 -10.03
CA TYR A 208 16.56 17.33 -11.14
C TYR A 208 15.54 18.33 -11.68
N GLU A 209 15.69 18.73 -12.95
CA GLU A 209 14.80 19.72 -13.59
C GLU A 209 13.41 19.16 -13.93
N PHE A 210 13.28 17.84 -14.06
CA PHE A 210 12.03 17.20 -14.48
C PHE A 210 11.14 16.82 -13.29
N GLY A 211 9.83 17.06 -13.43
CA GLY A 211 8.82 16.57 -12.49
C GLY A 211 8.68 15.05 -12.45
N CYS A 212 8.33 14.52 -11.27
CA CYS A 212 8.14 13.08 -11.10
C CYS A 212 6.89 12.55 -11.78
N LEU A 213 5.87 13.39 -12.05
CA LEU A 213 4.61 12.97 -12.65
C LEU A 213 4.80 12.20 -13.96
N GLN A 214 5.63 12.71 -14.88
CA GLN A 214 5.80 12.10 -16.20
C GLN A 214 6.45 10.70 -16.10
N HIS A 215 7.55 10.61 -15.34
CA HIS A 215 8.31 9.37 -15.19
C HIS A 215 7.57 8.32 -14.38
N VAL A 216 6.94 8.73 -13.26
CA VAL A 216 6.15 7.83 -12.42
C VAL A 216 4.94 7.33 -13.20
N GLN A 217 4.27 8.17 -13.97
CA GLN A 217 3.09 7.77 -14.72
C GLN A 217 3.42 6.76 -15.83
N GLU A 218 4.53 6.93 -16.56
CA GLU A 218 4.99 5.92 -17.53
C GLU A 218 5.28 4.59 -16.84
N VAL A 219 5.99 4.63 -15.71
CA VAL A 219 6.32 3.44 -14.93
C VAL A 219 5.08 2.77 -14.36
N VAL A 220 4.12 3.54 -13.85
CA VAL A 220 2.82 3.03 -13.39
C VAL A 220 2.09 2.36 -14.54
N SER A 221 2.03 2.97 -15.72
CA SER A 221 1.35 2.39 -16.88
C SER A 221 2.00 1.08 -17.36
N ALA A 222 3.33 0.98 -17.28
CA ALA A 222 4.06 -0.24 -17.62
C ALA A 222 3.91 -1.32 -16.53
N ASN A 223 3.90 -0.93 -15.26
CA ASN A 223 3.78 -1.83 -14.11
C ASN A 223 2.36 -2.36 -13.92
N LEU A 224 1.32 -1.72 -14.47
CA LEU A 224 -0.04 -2.27 -14.51
C LEU A 224 -0.08 -3.66 -15.18
N LEU A 225 0.77 -3.90 -16.19
CA LEU A 225 0.89 -5.22 -16.82
C LEU A 225 1.47 -6.25 -15.83
N MET A 226 2.54 -5.89 -15.11
CA MET A 226 3.13 -6.77 -14.09
C MET A 226 2.16 -7.06 -12.94
N ALA A 227 1.46 -6.03 -12.44
CA ALA A 227 0.45 -6.16 -11.41
C ALA A 227 -0.70 -7.08 -11.87
N SER A 228 -1.09 -7.02 -13.14
CA SER A 228 -2.10 -7.89 -13.73
C SER A 228 -1.68 -9.36 -13.71
N PHE A 229 -0.41 -9.67 -14.04
CA PHE A 229 0.10 -11.05 -13.97
C PHE A 229 0.12 -11.59 -12.53
N LEU A 230 0.51 -10.77 -11.55
CA LEU A 230 0.50 -11.15 -10.13
C LEU A 230 -0.93 -11.42 -9.64
N ALA A 231 -1.87 -10.51 -9.94
CA ALA A 231 -3.27 -10.65 -9.55
C ALA A 231 -3.92 -11.89 -10.19
N LEU A 232 -3.66 -12.15 -11.48
CA LEU A 232 -4.15 -13.34 -12.17
C LEU A 232 -3.55 -14.62 -11.58
N GLY A 233 -2.24 -14.62 -11.31
CA GLY A 233 -1.55 -15.74 -10.68
C GLY A 233 -2.15 -16.09 -9.32
N MET A 234 -2.36 -15.09 -8.46
CA MET A 234 -2.98 -15.28 -7.15
C MET A 234 -4.42 -15.79 -7.26
N GLY A 235 -5.24 -15.22 -8.15
CA GLY A 235 -6.61 -15.70 -8.38
C GLY A 235 -6.67 -17.15 -8.88
N LEU A 236 -5.73 -17.57 -9.72
CA LEU A 236 -5.62 -18.96 -10.16
C LEU A 236 -5.25 -19.90 -9.01
N LEU A 237 -4.35 -19.49 -8.12
CA LEU A 237 -3.96 -20.27 -6.95
C LEU A 237 -5.15 -20.47 -6.00
N ASP A 238 -5.93 -19.42 -5.75
CA ASP A 238 -7.13 -19.51 -4.91
C ASP A 238 -8.17 -20.44 -5.51
N LEU A 239 -8.39 -20.34 -6.82
CA LEU A 239 -9.33 -21.19 -7.54
C LEU A 239 -8.91 -22.66 -7.46
N LEU A 240 -7.64 -22.96 -7.74
CA LEU A 240 -7.11 -24.32 -7.65
C LEU A 240 -7.21 -24.86 -6.22
N GLY A 241 -6.85 -24.07 -5.21
CA GLY A 241 -6.95 -24.45 -3.81
C GLY A 241 -8.39 -24.73 -3.38
N ALA A 242 -9.35 -23.91 -3.80
CA ALA A 242 -10.76 -24.10 -3.52
C ALA A 242 -11.29 -25.39 -4.16
N VAL A 243 -11.01 -25.59 -5.46
CA VAL A 243 -11.42 -26.81 -6.19
C VAL A 243 -10.84 -28.05 -5.52
N MET A 244 -9.54 -28.05 -5.22
CA MET A 244 -8.89 -29.18 -4.55
C MET A 244 -9.46 -29.45 -3.16
N GLY A 245 -9.75 -28.41 -2.37
CA GLY A 245 -10.38 -28.55 -1.06
C GLY A 245 -11.76 -29.23 -1.14
N PHE A 246 -12.58 -28.85 -2.12
CA PHE A 246 -13.89 -29.49 -2.35
C PHE A 246 -13.76 -30.93 -2.87
N LEU A 247 -12.81 -31.20 -3.77
CA LEU A 247 -12.55 -32.55 -4.29
C LEU A 247 -12.06 -33.51 -3.18
N ILE A 248 -11.13 -33.06 -2.34
CA ILE A 248 -10.64 -33.84 -1.19
C ILE A 248 -11.80 -34.13 -0.23
N THR A 249 -12.60 -33.12 0.09
CA THR A 249 -13.79 -33.28 0.95
C THR A 249 -14.77 -34.30 0.39
N LYS A 250 -15.06 -34.23 -0.91
CA LYS A 250 -15.94 -35.20 -1.60
C LYS A 250 -15.37 -36.61 -1.55
N THR A 251 -14.06 -36.75 -1.74
CA THR A 251 -13.35 -38.04 -1.69
C THR A 251 -13.44 -38.66 -0.30
N ILE A 252 -13.11 -37.91 0.77
CA ILE A 252 -13.18 -38.41 2.15
C ILE A 252 -14.60 -38.81 2.53
N ARG A 253 -15.62 -38.04 2.14
CA ARG A 253 -17.02 -38.38 2.41
C ARG A 253 -17.44 -39.66 1.71
N ARG A 254 -17.03 -39.83 0.45
CA ARG A 254 -17.31 -41.05 -0.33
C ARG A 254 -16.69 -42.28 0.33
N GLU A 255 -15.45 -42.17 0.79
CA GLU A 255 -14.78 -43.28 1.51
C GLU A 255 -15.52 -43.65 2.80
N ARG A 256 -15.87 -42.67 3.64
CA ARG A 256 -16.64 -42.92 4.88
C ARG A 256 -18.00 -43.56 4.63
N GLN A 257 -18.67 -43.20 3.53
CA GLN A 257 -19.95 -43.80 3.16
C GLN A 257 -19.79 -45.26 2.75
N ILE A 258 -18.76 -45.58 1.96
CA ILE A 258 -18.44 -46.96 1.57
C ILE A 258 -18.13 -47.81 2.80
N ASP A 259 -17.34 -47.30 3.75
CA ASP A 259 -17.04 -48.01 4.99
C ASP A 259 -18.29 -48.26 5.85
N ALA A 260 -19.26 -47.32 5.85
CA ALA A 260 -20.54 -47.52 6.54
C ALA A 260 -21.37 -48.65 5.90
N ASP A 261 -21.41 -48.72 4.57
CA ASP A 261 -22.10 -49.79 3.84
C ASP A 261 -21.45 -51.16 4.06
N TYR A 262 -20.11 -51.26 4.02
CA TYR A 262 -19.39 -52.52 4.33
C TYR A 262 -19.63 -53.00 5.76
N ASN A 263 -19.65 -52.08 6.73
CA ASN A 263 -19.93 -52.41 8.13
C ASN A 263 -21.35 -52.98 8.32
N GLN A 264 -22.35 -52.50 7.56
CA GLN A 264 -23.70 -53.07 7.58
C GLN A 264 -23.76 -54.50 7.01
N LEU A 265 -22.90 -54.82 6.04
CA LEU A 265 -22.81 -56.14 5.42
C LEU A 265 -21.99 -57.14 6.26
N GLY A 266 -21.47 -56.75 7.43
CA GLY A 266 -20.62 -57.59 8.29
C GLY A 266 -19.26 -57.93 7.67
N MET A 267 -18.85 -57.19 6.63
CA MET A 267 -17.56 -57.36 5.97
C MET A 267 -16.54 -56.42 6.63
N LYS A 268 -15.35 -56.92 7.00
CA LYS A 268 -14.26 -56.05 7.47
C LYS A 268 -13.72 -55.24 6.29
N SER A 269 -13.71 -53.91 6.41
CA SER A 269 -13.03 -53.02 5.47
C SER A 269 -11.54 -53.37 5.41
N SER A 270 -10.99 -53.53 4.20
CA SER A 270 -9.60 -53.97 3.95
C SER A 270 -8.53 -52.91 4.31
N ARG A 271 -8.92 -51.78 4.90
CA ARG A 271 -8.01 -50.63 5.10
C ARG A 271 -7.47 -50.49 6.54
N TYR A 272 -7.51 -51.55 7.34
CA TYR A 272 -6.68 -51.75 8.53
C TYR A 272 -6.25 -53.21 8.66
#